data_AF-A0A7S9QB58-F1
#
_entry.id   AF-A0A7S9QB58-F1
#
_cell.length_a   1.000
_cell.length_b   1.000
_cell.length_c   1.000
_cell.angle_alpha   90.00
_cell.angle_beta   90.00
_cell.angle_gamma   90.00
#
_symmetry.space_group_name_H-M   'P 1'
#
loop_
_entity.id
_entity.type
_entity.pdbx_description
1 polymer ?
#
loop_
_entity_poly.entity_id
_entity_poly.type
_entity_poly.pdbx_seq_one_letter_code
_entity_poly.pdbx_strand_id
1 'polypeptide(L)'
;MELADPDFLKPIEEFDQWASKVFYPLYRKHPARALQAAREKSLNLDTLARKSLVASNRNLAVRKRYNGDPFTRGKLFHWAWSLGMTLVFYWHGRGHWSLLLIGLAAAVFSWEYFRCRRLATVSEQLADVLAESIGPRPA
;
A
#
# COMPACT_ATOMS: atom_id res chain seq x y z
N MET A 1 -11.48 -3.60 27.10
CA MET A 1 -10.41 -3.03 26.25
C MET A 1 -9.27 -2.70 27.18
N GLU A 2 -8.33 -3.62 27.38
CA GLU A 2 -7.06 -3.29 28.04
C GLU A 2 -6.38 -2.22 27.17
N LEU A 3 -6.10 -1.06 27.76
CA LEU A 3 -5.20 -0.10 27.14
C LEU A 3 -3.85 -0.81 27.05
N ALA A 4 -3.39 -1.06 25.82
CA ALA A 4 -2.04 -1.54 25.59
C ALA A 4 -1.06 -0.64 26.35
N ASP A 5 -0.18 -1.27 27.12
CA ASP A 5 0.85 -0.59 27.91
C ASP A 5 1.56 0.46 27.03
N PRO A 6 1.57 1.75 27.42
CA PRO A 6 2.18 2.81 26.62
C PRO A 6 3.66 2.52 26.31
N ASP A 7 4.36 1.77 27.15
CA ASP A 7 5.75 1.39 26.92
C ASP A 7 5.91 0.33 25.81
N PHE A 8 4.86 -0.43 25.48
CA PHE A 8 4.85 -1.37 24.37
C PHE A 8 4.62 -0.69 23.00
N LEU A 9 3.88 0.41 22.96
CA LEU A 9 3.55 1.12 21.71
C LEU A 9 4.71 1.97 21.20
N LYS A 10 5.50 2.53 22.10
CA LYS A 10 6.59 3.46 21.75
C LYS A 10 7.61 2.88 20.75
N PRO A 11 8.11 1.64 20.88
CA PRO A 11 9.03 1.05 19.89
C PRO A 11 8.38 0.84 18.51
N ILE A 12 7.08 0.56 18.48
CA ILE A 12 6.31 0.37 17.24
C ILE A 12 6.15 1.72 16.52
N GLU A 13 5.80 2.77 17.26
CA GLU A 13 5.67 4.13 16.70
C GLU A 13 7.01 4.66 16.19
N GLU A 14 8.11 4.47 16.95
CA GLU A 14 9.45 4.85 16.51
C GLU A 14 9.86 4.11 15.23
N PHE A 15 9.50 2.83 15.11
CA PHE A 15 9.73 2.05 13.90
C PHE A 15 8.91 2.57 12.72
N ASP A 16 7.64 2.91 12.91
CA ASP A 16 6.77 3.46 11.86
C ASP A 16 7.24 4.86 11.41
N GLN A 17 7.71 5.69 12.34
CA GLN A 17 8.32 6.97 12.03
C GLN A 17 9.63 6.80 11.24
N TRP A 18 10.47 5.85 11.63
CA TRP A 18 11.67 5.51 10.85
C TRP A 18 11.30 4.97 9.47
N ALA A 19 10.29 4.11 9.38
CA ALA A 19 9.87 3.51 8.12
C ALA A 19 9.40 4.59 7.14
N SER A 20 8.55 5.50 7.60
CA SER A 20 8.06 6.65 6.82
C SER A 20 9.17 7.61 6.36
N LYS A 21 10.12 7.95 7.24
CA LYS A 21 11.17 8.94 6.94
C LYS A 21 12.37 8.37 6.20
N VAL A 22 12.72 7.11 6.43
CA VAL A 22 13.98 6.50 5.96
C VAL A 22 13.72 5.32 5.05
N PHE A 23 12.95 4.32 5.48
CA PHE A 23 12.78 3.07 4.73
C PHE A 23 12.09 3.29 3.38
N TYR A 24 10.90 3.88 3.32
CA TYR A 24 10.16 4.02 2.06
C TYR A 24 10.92 4.88 1.01
N PRO A 25 11.52 6.04 1.38
CA PRO A 25 12.36 6.80 0.45
C PRO A 25 13.59 6.01 -0.03
N LEU A 26 14.25 5.28 0.87
CA LEU A 26 15.43 4.49 0.55
C LEU A 26 15.07 3.30 -0.35
N TYR A 27 13.98 2.60 -0.05
CA TYR A 27 13.51 1.44 -0.81
C TYR A 27 13.21 1.80 -2.27
N ARG A 28 12.69 3.01 -2.51
CA ARG A 28 12.43 3.51 -3.87
C ARG A 28 13.70 3.65 -4.72
N LYS A 29 14.84 3.93 -4.09
CA LYS A 29 16.13 4.15 -4.76
C LYS A 29 17.03 2.90 -4.74
N HIS A 30 17.10 2.23 -3.59
CA HIS A 30 17.99 1.12 -3.30
C HIS A 30 17.26 0.06 -2.44
N PRO A 31 16.45 -0.82 -3.04
CA PRO A 31 15.62 -1.78 -2.31
C PRO A 31 16.44 -2.73 -1.43
N ALA A 32 17.57 -3.25 -1.94
CA ALA A 32 18.44 -4.15 -1.17
C ALA A 32 18.99 -3.48 0.11
N ARG A 33 19.47 -2.24 0.02
CA ARG A 33 19.96 -1.48 1.18
C ARG A 33 18.85 -1.16 2.17
N ALA A 34 17.65 -0.84 1.68
CA ALA A 34 16.51 -0.58 2.55
C ALA A 34 16.08 -1.82 3.34
N LEU A 35 16.04 -2.98 2.69
CA LEU A 35 15.70 -4.26 3.35
C LEU A 35 16.78 -4.66 4.36
N GLN A 36 18.05 -4.44 4.05
CA GLN A 36 19.14 -4.66 5.01
C GLN A 36 18.99 -3.74 6.23
N ALA A 37 18.78 -2.43 6.02
CA ALA A 37 18.57 -1.48 7.12
C ALA A 37 17.33 -1.83 7.96
N ALA A 38 16.26 -2.33 7.33
CA ALA A 38 15.08 -2.83 8.04
C ALA A 38 15.41 -4.06 8.89
N ARG A 39 16.23 -4.98 8.37
CA ARG A 39 16.70 -6.15 9.12
C ARG A 39 17.49 -5.71 10.35
N GLU A 40 18.48 -4.84 10.19
CA GLU A 40 19.30 -4.30 11.28
C GLU A 40 18.44 -3.56 12.32
N LYS A 41 17.49 -2.72 11.87
CA LYS A 41 16.58 -2.01 12.77
C LYS A 41 15.67 -2.96 13.53
N SER A 42 15.21 -4.04 12.90
CA SER A 42 14.34 -5.05 13.51
C SER A 42 15.00 -5.84 14.63
N LEU A 43 16.33 -6.02 14.60
CA LEU A 43 17.06 -6.73 15.66
C LEU A 43 16.99 -6.02 17.02
N ASN A 44 16.76 -4.71 17.03
CA ASN A 44 16.62 -3.92 18.24
C ASN A 44 15.19 -3.95 18.83
N LEU A 45 14.25 -4.65 18.18
CA LEU A 45 12.86 -4.73 18.60
C LEU A 45 12.57 -6.07 19.31
N ASP A 46 11.73 -5.99 20.34
CA ASP A 46 11.21 -7.19 20.98
C ASP A 46 10.39 -8.06 20.01
N THR A 47 10.34 -9.36 20.29
CA THR A 47 9.64 -10.36 19.48
C THR A 47 8.14 -10.06 19.36
N LEU A 48 7.49 -9.57 20.41
CA LEU A 48 6.07 -9.21 20.36
C LEU A 48 5.83 -7.98 19.47
N ALA A 49 6.67 -6.96 19.59
CA ALA A 49 6.62 -5.77 18.75
C ALA A 49 6.81 -6.12 17.27
N ARG A 50 7.77 -7.01 16.97
CA ARG A 50 8.00 -7.51 15.60
C ARG A 50 6.79 -8.26 15.04
N LYS A 51 6.17 -9.17 15.81
CA LYS A 51 4.94 -9.88 15.38
C LYS A 51 3.81 -8.89 15.07
N SER A 52 3.64 -7.88 15.91
CA SER A 52 2.65 -6.81 15.68
C SER A 52 2.91 -6.05 14.38
N LEU A 53 4.17 -5.64 14.14
CA LEU A 53 4.58 -4.94 12.92
C LEU A 53 4.41 -5.81 11.66
N VAL A 54 4.68 -7.11 11.72
CA VAL A 54 4.41 -8.05 10.61
C VAL A 54 2.93 -8.06 10.26
N ALA A 55 2.06 -8.24 11.27
CA ALA A 55 0.62 -8.26 11.07
C ALA A 55 0.09 -6.92 10.52
N SER A 56 0.58 -5.80 11.08
CA SER A 56 0.23 -4.45 10.63
C SER A 56 0.63 -4.22 9.16
N ASN A 57 1.87 -4.54 8.79
CA ASN A 57 2.36 -4.34 7.42
C ASN A 57 1.67 -5.27 6.40
N ARG A 58 1.34 -6.51 6.78
CA ARG A 58 0.53 -7.41 5.93
C ARG A 58 -0.89 -6.89 5.74
N ASN A 59 -1.54 -6.44 6.81
CA ASN A 59 -2.86 -5.81 6.72
C ASN A 59 -2.82 -4.54 5.86
N LEU A 60 -1.75 -3.74 5.97
CA LEU A 60 -1.55 -2.57 5.14
C LEU A 60 -1.38 -2.96 3.67
N ALA A 61 -0.60 -3.99 3.36
CA ALA A 61 -0.45 -4.51 2.00
C ALA A 61 -1.78 -4.96 1.40
N VAL A 62 -2.59 -5.71 2.16
CA VAL A 62 -3.95 -6.12 1.75
C VAL A 62 -4.84 -4.91 1.49
N ARG A 63 -4.87 -3.93 2.41
CA ARG A 63 -5.64 -2.69 2.24
C ARG A 63 -5.18 -1.90 1.01
N LYS A 64 -3.88 -1.84 0.73
CA LYS A 64 -3.35 -1.16 -0.47
C LYS A 64 -3.77 -1.90 -1.74
N ARG A 65 -3.73 -3.23 -1.78
CA ARG A 65 -4.24 -4.02 -2.93
C ARG A 65 -5.73 -3.76 -3.15
N TYR A 66 -6.53 -3.82 -2.08
CA TYR A 66 -7.97 -3.55 -2.14
C TYR A 66 -8.25 -2.13 -2.65
N ASN A 67 -7.52 -1.13 -2.17
CA ASN A 67 -7.69 0.26 -2.62
C ASN A 67 -7.23 0.49 -4.06
N GLY A 68 -6.23 -0.26 -4.52
CA GLY A 68 -5.74 -0.18 -5.89
C GLY A 68 -6.67 -0.82 -6.91
N ASP A 69 -7.56 -1.72 -6.48
CA ASP A 69 -8.50 -2.41 -7.35
C ASP A 69 -9.40 -1.41 -8.12
N PRO A 70 -9.46 -1.48 -9.45
CA PRO A 70 -10.25 -0.56 -10.27
C PRO A 70 -11.77 -0.74 -10.11
N PHE A 71 -12.23 -1.81 -9.46
CA PHE A 71 -13.64 -2.12 -9.29
C PHE A 71 -14.17 -1.89 -7.86
N THR A 72 -13.32 -1.51 -6.91
CA THR A 72 -13.72 -1.26 -5.52
C THR A 72 -13.93 0.23 -5.24
N ARG A 73 -14.41 0.57 -4.02
CA ARG A 73 -14.52 1.95 -3.52
C ARG A 73 -15.26 2.94 -4.44
N GLY A 74 -16.33 2.50 -5.11
CA GLY A 74 -17.13 3.39 -5.96
C GLY A 74 -16.45 3.75 -7.29
N LYS A 75 -15.28 3.19 -7.62
CA LYS A 75 -14.66 3.37 -8.94
C LYS A 75 -15.51 2.76 -10.06
N LEU A 76 -16.25 1.69 -9.75
CA LEU A 76 -17.24 1.11 -10.65
C LEU A 76 -18.34 2.12 -11.04
N PHE A 77 -18.76 2.98 -10.11
CA PHE A 77 -19.70 4.07 -10.40
C PHE A 77 -19.07 5.10 -11.35
N HIS A 78 -17.78 5.44 -11.17
CA HIS A 78 -17.08 6.33 -12.10
C HIS A 78 -16.94 5.73 -13.50
N TRP A 79 -16.69 4.43 -13.62
CA TRP A 79 -16.69 3.73 -14.91
C TRP A 79 -18.06 3.77 -15.56
N ALA A 80 -19.13 3.47 -14.81
CA ALA A 80 -20.50 3.52 -15.30
C ALA A 80 -20.89 4.94 -15.75
N TRP A 81 -20.55 5.96 -14.96
CA TRP A 81 -20.76 7.36 -15.29
C TRP A 81 -20.00 7.79 -16.56
N SER A 82 -18.72 7.42 -16.66
CA SER A 82 -17.88 7.73 -17.83
C SER A 82 -18.43 7.09 -19.10
N LEU A 83 -18.92 5.85 -19.00
CA LEU A 83 -19.58 5.15 -20.10
C LEU A 83 -20.91 5.82 -20.49
N GLY A 84 -21.73 6.21 -19.51
CA GLY A 84 -22.97 6.95 -19.75
C GLY A 84 -22.74 8.29 -20.46
N MET A 85 -21.78 9.08 -19.98
CA MET A 85 -21.40 10.35 -20.63
C MET A 85 -20.92 10.12 -22.06
N THR A 86 -20.19 9.03 -22.30
CA THR A 86 -19.68 8.69 -23.63
C THR A 86 -20.79 8.41 -24.62
N LEU A 87 -21.82 7.68 -24.20
CA LEU A 87 -23.01 7.42 -25.01
C LEU A 87 -23.77 8.72 -25.32
N VAL A 88 -23.92 9.62 -24.34
CA VAL A 88 -24.59 10.92 -24.53
C VAL A 88 -23.83 11.80 -25.53
N PHE A 89 -22.51 11.88 -25.42
CA PHE A 89 -21.67 12.65 -26.34
C PHE A 89 -21.62 12.05 -27.75
N TYR A 90 -21.61 10.72 -27.86
CA TYR A 90 -21.72 10.03 -29.14
C TYR A 90 -23.04 10.37 -29.84
N TRP A 91 -24.15 10.33 -29.11
CA TRP A 91 -25.47 10.69 -29.62
C TRP A 91 -25.55 12.13 -30.17
N HIS A 92 -24.81 13.06 -29.56
CA HIS A 92 -24.75 14.47 -29.98
C HIS A 92 -23.65 14.76 -31.03
N GLY A 93 -23.07 13.74 -31.66
CA GLY A 93 -22.02 13.93 -32.68
C GLY A 93 -20.68 14.45 -32.13
N ARG A 94 -20.48 14.40 -30.80
CA ARG A 94 -19.27 14.89 -30.09
C ARG A 94 -18.47 13.75 -29.44
N GLY A 95 -18.57 12.53 -29.98
CA GLY A 95 -17.95 11.33 -29.41
C GLY A 95 -16.42 11.38 -29.23
N HIS A 96 -15.70 12.29 -29.91
CA HIS A 96 -14.26 12.45 -29.70
C HIS A 96 -13.91 13.09 -28.35
N TRP A 97 -14.77 13.97 -27.81
CA TRP A 97 -14.53 14.61 -26.50
C TRP A 97 -14.74 13.65 -25.32
N SER A 98 -15.63 12.67 -25.46
CA SER A 98 -15.84 11.67 -24.41
C SER A 98 -14.68 10.68 -24.29
N LEU A 99 -13.98 10.39 -25.39
CA LEU A 99 -12.77 9.57 -25.36
C LEU A 99 -11.65 10.20 -24.52
N LEU A 100 -11.56 11.54 -24.50
CA LEU A 100 -10.59 12.25 -23.64
C LEU A 100 -10.93 12.06 -22.16
N LEU A 101 -12.20 12.14 -21.79
CA LEU A 101 -12.64 11.96 -20.40
C LEU A 101 -12.44 10.52 -19.92
N ILE A 102 -12.79 9.52 -20.75
CA ILE A 102 -12.50 8.12 -20.45
C ILE A 102 -10.99 7.89 -20.36
N GLY A 103 -10.22 8.44 -21.31
CA GLY A 103 -8.76 8.30 -21.33
C GLY A 103 -8.12 8.87 -20.06
N LEU A 104 -8.57 10.04 -19.61
CA LEU A 104 -8.10 10.65 -18.37
C LEU A 104 -8.48 9.81 -17.14
N ALA A 105 -9.73 9.32 -17.07
CA ALA A 105 -10.17 8.46 -15.99
C ALA A 105 -9.36 7.14 -15.94
N ALA A 106 -9.14 6.52 -17.09
CA ALA A 106 -8.32 5.32 -17.22
C ALA A 106 -6.87 5.56 -16.80
N ALA A 107 -6.28 6.69 -17.19
CA ALA A 107 -4.93 7.08 -16.77
C ALA A 107 -4.85 7.28 -15.24
N VAL A 108 -5.82 7.97 -14.64
CA VAL A 108 -5.87 8.19 -13.18
C VAL A 108 -6.02 6.87 -12.43
N PHE A 109 -6.95 6.00 -12.83
CA PHE A 109 -7.15 4.70 -12.19
C PHE A 109 -5.96 3.77 -12.39
N SER A 110 -5.32 3.78 -13.56
CA SER A 110 -4.11 3.01 -13.81
C SER A 110 -2.97 3.48 -12.92
N TRP A 111 -2.76 4.79 -12.82
CA TRP A 111 -1.75 5.37 -11.93
C TRP A 111 -1.98 4.98 -10.47
N GLU A 112 -3.23 5.09 -10.00
CA GLU A 112 -3.60 4.71 -8.64
C GLU A 112 -3.38 3.22 -8.39
N TYR A 113 -3.77 2.35 -9.35
CA TYR A 113 -3.53 0.91 -9.30
C TYR A 113 -2.04 0.61 -9.14
N PHE A 114 -1.18 1.17 -10.01
CA PHE A 114 0.27 0.94 -9.93
C PHE A 114 0.87 1.46 -8.63
N ARG A 115 0.46 2.66 -8.18
CA ARG A 115 0.91 3.24 -6.92
C ARG A 115 0.52 2.35 -5.73
N CYS A 116 -0.73 1.92 -5.65
CA CYS A 116 -1.23 1.05 -4.59
C CYS A 116 -0.53 -0.32 -4.60
N ARG A 117 -0.35 -0.92 -5.78
CA ARG A 117 0.36 -2.20 -5.92
C ARG A 117 1.80 -2.07 -5.46
N ARG A 118 2.50 -1.01 -5.85
CA ARG A 118 3.88 -0.73 -5.42
C ARG A 118 3.98 -0.58 -3.90
N LEU A 119 3.06 0.18 -3.29
CA LEU A 119 3.01 0.32 -1.84
C LEU A 119 2.73 -1.01 -1.15
N ALA A 120 1.84 -1.84 -1.70
CA ALA A 120 1.55 -3.17 -1.17
C ALA A 120 2.80 -4.06 -1.18
N THR A 121 3.54 -4.09 -2.29
CA THR A 121 4.79 -4.87 -2.39
C THR A 121 5.84 -4.40 -1.39
N VAL A 122 6.00 -3.10 -1.20
CA VAL A 122 6.98 -2.56 -0.23
C VAL A 122 6.62 -3.00 1.20
N SER A 123 5.35 -2.88 1.57
CA SER A 123 4.88 -3.29 2.90
C SER A 123 4.94 -4.80 3.12
N GLU A 124 4.68 -5.59 2.07
CA GLU A 124 4.81 -7.06 2.13
C GLU A 124 6.27 -7.47 2.33
N GLN A 125 7.22 -6.90 1.58
CA GLN A 125 8.64 -7.21 1.76
C GLN A 125 9.18 -6.74 3.12
N LEU A 126 8.70 -5.62 3.63
CA LEU A 126 9.04 -5.19 4.99
C LEU A 126 8.51 -6.20 6.03
N ALA A 127 7.28 -6.69 5.85
CA ALA A 127 6.71 -7.72 6.72
C ALA A 127 7.49 -9.03 6.65
N ASP A 128 7.98 -9.43 5.48
CA ASP A 128 8.75 -10.67 5.33
C ASP A 128 10.13 -10.56 5.97
N VAL A 129 10.83 -9.42 5.84
CA VAL A 129 12.09 -9.17 6.57
C VAL A 129 11.88 -9.19 8.08
N LEU A 130 10.79 -8.57 8.55
CA LEU A 130 10.44 -8.60 9.97
C LEU A 130 10.13 -10.03 10.43
N ALA A 131 9.43 -10.82 9.62
CA ALA A 131 9.11 -12.22 9.92
C ALA A 131 10.37 -13.10 9.95
N GLU A 132 11.30 -12.93 9.01
CA GLU A 132 12.58 -13.67 9.00
C GLU A 132 13.38 -13.46 10.29
N SER A 133 13.31 -12.26 10.88
CA SER A 133 14.04 -11.95 12.12
C SER A 133 13.49 -12.68 13.34
N ILE A 134 12.25 -13.17 13.31
CA ILE A 134 11.55 -13.81 14.45
C ILE A 134 11.91 -15.30 14.57
N GLY A 135 12.60 -15.88 13.58
CA GLY A 135 12.91 -17.32 13.51
C GLY A 135 11.88 -18.09 12.68
N PRO A 136 12.11 -19.41 12.43
CA PRO A 136 11.27 -20.19 11.53
C PRO A 136 9.81 -20.19 12.00
N ARG A 137 8.92 -19.91 11.06
CA ARG A 137 7.46 -19.93 11.19
C ARG A 137 7.07 -21.29 11.81
N PRO A 138 6.29 -21.35 12.91
CA PRO A 138 5.73 -22.64 13.33
C PRO A 138 4.89 -23.18 12.16
N ALA A 139 5.17 -24.44 11.79
CA ALA A 139 4.51 -25.17 10.72
C ALA A 139 3.01 -25.34 10.97
#